data_AF-A0A316FRT2-F1
#
_entry.id   AF-A0A316FRT2-F1
#
_cell.length_a   1.000
_cell.length_b   1.000
_cell.length_c   1.000
_cell.angle_alpha   90.00
_cell.angle_beta   90.00
_cell.angle_gamma   90.00
#
_symmetry.space_group_name_H-M   'P 1'
#
loop_
_entity.id
_entity.type
_entity.pdbx_description
1 polymer ?
#
loop_
_entity_poly.entity_id
_entity_poly.type
_entity_poly.pdbx_seq_one_letter_code
_entity_poly.pdbx_strand_id
1 'polypeptide(L)'
;MEIRLWSVVAEGAALAVAGHGARVHETADAVFAAGPDGTVVIATGLRNAEDLRVDGPFPRLVEGRLTGDGPTLHTFARLPEGCLALGTARVTEAARRRGVLKRLDLRLDTPLPKHLLTVAGTTDDPGGADWLDLLPEDPVKALEGFVTDWYGEAPAGAPPPVDGQPEPLRAFHRLAGGRPEFYDGSLQVHQRPGDPLVFGESGDGTFELLMEAGADDPHVYYRGLSDQPLRERERLSAYLLLLALTRVAMDRPPEGLAPGGMAFADRAQARRIVAPLKRVPLRPLRWPCARTRIYAGPDTVAVVGADDADWFEVYVGARDPAALRRLRRIGLDWASFES
;
A
#
# COMPACT_ATOMS: atom_id res chain seq x y z
N MET A 1 -25.94 17.07 -24.76
CA MET A 1 -26.33 16.39 -23.51
C MET A 1 -25.68 17.13 -22.37
N GLU A 2 -26.44 17.59 -21.38
CA GLU A 2 -25.89 18.39 -20.28
C GLU A 2 -25.61 17.49 -19.07
N ILE A 3 -24.34 17.18 -18.83
CA ILE A 3 -23.93 16.42 -17.66
C ILE A 3 -23.70 17.40 -16.51
N ARG A 4 -24.40 17.18 -15.40
CA ARG A 4 -24.20 18.00 -14.19
C ARG A 4 -22.86 17.66 -13.56
N LEU A 5 -22.13 18.70 -13.16
CA LEU A 5 -20.91 18.55 -12.38
C LEU A 5 -21.18 17.68 -11.14
N TRP A 6 -20.28 16.72 -10.87
CA TRP A 6 -20.33 15.76 -9.76
C TRP A 6 -21.47 14.74 -9.80
N SER A 7 -22.16 14.60 -10.93
CA SER A 7 -23.08 13.48 -11.14
C SER A 7 -22.34 12.21 -11.58
N VAL A 8 -22.82 11.06 -11.14
CA VAL A 8 -22.38 9.76 -11.66
C VAL A 8 -23.23 9.42 -12.88
N VAL A 9 -22.56 9.15 -13.99
CA VAL A 9 -23.19 8.79 -15.27
C VAL A 9 -22.64 7.47 -15.79
N ALA A 10 -23.38 6.80 -16.67
CA ALA A 10 -22.86 5.64 -17.38
C ALA A 10 -21.66 6.04 -18.27
N GLU A 11 -20.69 5.14 -18.45
CA GLU A 11 -19.48 5.41 -19.25
C GLU A 11 -19.83 5.87 -20.68
N GLY A 12 -20.82 5.23 -21.32
CA GLY A 12 -21.29 5.63 -22.65
C GLY A 12 -21.81 7.08 -22.71
N ALA A 13 -22.42 7.56 -21.63
CA ALA A 13 -22.86 8.96 -21.54
C ALA A 13 -21.67 9.91 -21.36
N ALA A 14 -20.67 9.53 -20.55
CA ALA A 14 -19.44 10.31 -20.42
C ALA A 14 -18.70 10.45 -21.77
N LEU A 15 -18.57 9.34 -22.53
CA LEU A 15 -17.91 9.35 -23.83
C LEU A 15 -18.67 10.16 -24.89
N ALA A 16 -20.02 10.19 -24.82
CA ALA A 16 -20.86 10.96 -25.74
C ALA A 16 -20.63 12.48 -25.66
N VAL A 17 -19.99 12.98 -24.59
CA VAL A 17 -19.59 14.40 -24.46
C VAL A 17 -18.58 14.81 -25.53
N ALA A 18 -17.77 13.88 -26.04
CA ALA A 18 -16.82 14.17 -27.11
C ALA A 18 -17.51 14.48 -28.46
N GLY A 19 -18.82 14.24 -28.57
CA GLY A 19 -19.62 14.50 -29.76
C GLY A 19 -19.79 13.30 -30.68
N HIS A 20 -20.69 13.42 -31.64
CA HIS A 20 -20.97 12.33 -32.58
C HIS A 20 -19.74 12.02 -33.46
N GLY A 21 -19.45 10.73 -33.66
CA GLY A 21 -18.26 10.29 -34.40
C GLY A 21 -16.95 10.39 -33.62
N ALA A 22 -17.01 10.63 -32.30
CA ALA A 22 -15.82 10.60 -31.45
C ALA A 22 -15.07 9.27 -31.56
N ARG A 23 -13.74 9.37 -31.66
CA ARG A 23 -12.86 8.20 -31.63
C ARG A 23 -12.53 7.88 -30.18
N VAL A 24 -12.92 6.70 -29.75
CA VAL A 24 -12.63 6.19 -28.41
C VAL A 24 -11.36 5.36 -28.46
N HIS A 25 -10.51 5.54 -27.45
CA HIS A 25 -9.32 4.74 -27.23
C HIS A 25 -9.22 4.38 -25.76
N GLU A 26 -9.12 3.09 -25.49
CA GLU A 26 -8.96 2.57 -24.14
C GLU A 26 -7.50 2.21 -23.88
N THR A 27 -7.05 2.55 -22.68
CA THR A 27 -5.78 2.14 -22.11
C THR A 27 -6.05 1.39 -20.81
N ALA A 28 -5.01 0.80 -20.21
CA ALA A 28 -5.17 0.09 -18.95
C ALA A 28 -5.72 0.96 -17.80
N ASP A 29 -5.41 2.28 -17.80
CA ASP A 29 -5.68 3.16 -16.66
C ASP A 29 -6.66 4.31 -16.98
N ALA A 30 -7.00 4.50 -18.26
CA ALA A 30 -7.88 5.55 -18.72
C ALA A 30 -8.56 5.24 -20.06
N VAL A 31 -9.73 5.82 -20.28
CA VAL A 31 -10.40 5.89 -21.59
C VAL A 31 -10.39 7.32 -22.08
N PHE A 32 -10.04 7.47 -23.36
CA PHE A 32 -10.05 8.74 -24.06
C PHE A 32 -11.13 8.71 -25.14
N ALA A 33 -11.93 9.76 -25.24
CA ALA A 33 -12.74 10.00 -26.44
C ALA A 33 -12.38 11.37 -27.01
N ALA A 34 -12.22 11.44 -28.32
CA ALA A 34 -11.92 12.70 -28.97
C ALA A 34 -12.77 12.84 -30.22
N GLY A 35 -13.59 13.88 -30.23
CA GLY A 35 -14.55 14.15 -31.28
C GLY A 35 -14.70 15.64 -31.55
N PRO A 36 -15.72 16.06 -32.30
CA PRO A 36 -15.86 17.46 -32.70
C PRO A 36 -16.14 18.41 -31.53
N ASP A 37 -16.82 17.92 -30.49
CA ASP A 37 -17.33 18.76 -29.40
C ASP A 37 -16.35 18.88 -28.22
N GLY A 38 -15.37 17.97 -28.13
CA GLY A 38 -14.43 17.97 -27.01
C GLY A 38 -13.43 16.82 -27.02
N THR A 39 -12.58 16.81 -25.99
CA THR A 39 -11.78 15.65 -25.60
C THR A 39 -12.26 15.20 -24.22
N VAL A 40 -12.57 13.92 -24.06
CA VAL A 40 -12.99 13.30 -22.80
C VAL A 40 -11.88 12.40 -22.29
N VAL A 41 -11.62 12.48 -20.99
CA VAL A 41 -10.75 11.57 -20.25
C VAL A 41 -11.53 10.99 -19.09
N ILE A 42 -11.60 9.66 -19.06
CA ILE A 42 -12.12 8.89 -17.93
C ILE A 42 -10.92 8.20 -17.30
N ALA A 43 -10.59 8.51 -16.05
CA ALA A 43 -9.37 8.02 -15.40
C ALA A 43 -9.63 7.56 -13.96
N THR A 44 -8.70 6.77 -13.44
CA THR A 44 -8.71 6.30 -12.04
C THR A 44 -7.68 7.03 -11.15
N GLY A 45 -6.93 7.99 -11.69
CA GLY A 45 -5.75 8.58 -11.06
C GLY A 45 -5.96 9.95 -10.41
N LEU A 46 -7.11 10.20 -9.77
CA LEU A 46 -7.36 11.46 -9.08
C LEU A 46 -6.46 11.53 -7.83
N ARG A 47 -5.64 12.59 -7.71
CA ARG A 47 -4.60 12.72 -6.67
C ARG A 47 -5.08 13.49 -5.45
N ASN A 48 -5.86 14.54 -5.69
CA ASN A 48 -6.43 15.41 -4.69
C ASN A 48 -7.65 16.13 -5.30
N ALA A 49 -8.20 17.12 -4.60
CA ALA A 49 -9.37 17.87 -5.05
C ALA A 49 -9.18 18.62 -6.38
N GLU A 50 -7.96 18.89 -6.80
CA GLU A 50 -7.67 19.74 -7.94
C GLU A 50 -6.86 19.03 -9.02
N ASP A 51 -6.09 18.00 -8.66
CA ASP A 51 -5.10 17.40 -9.55
C ASP A 51 -5.47 15.97 -9.93
N LEU A 52 -5.43 15.69 -11.23
CA LEU A 52 -5.67 14.39 -11.83
C LEU A 52 -4.42 13.97 -12.61
N ARG A 53 -3.90 12.78 -12.33
CA ARG A 53 -2.78 12.21 -13.09
C ARG A 53 -3.25 11.09 -13.99
N VAL A 54 -2.80 11.14 -15.22
CA VAL A 54 -3.01 10.09 -16.21
C VAL A 54 -1.64 9.57 -16.65
N ASP A 55 -1.43 8.27 -16.55
CA ASP A 55 -0.22 7.62 -17.04
C ASP A 55 -0.49 7.04 -18.44
N GLY A 56 0.52 7.11 -19.31
CA GLY A 56 0.43 6.64 -20.70
C GLY A 56 0.56 5.12 -20.85
N PRO A 57 0.45 4.60 -22.08
CA PRO A 57 0.63 5.30 -23.35
C PRO A 57 -0.57 6.16 -23.77
N PHE A 58 -0.32 7.34 -24.35
CA PHE A 58 -1.37 8.20 -24.86
C PHE A 58 -1.60 7.98 -26.36
N PRO A 59 -2.86 8.03 -26.83
CA PRO A 59 -3.15 8.04 -28.25
C PRO A 59 -2.53 9.28 -28.91
N ARG A 60 -1.93 9.13 -30.10
CA ARG A 60 -1.41 10.29 -30.88
C ARG A 60 -2.46 11.40 -31.09
N LEU A 61 -3.72 10.99 -31.18
CA LEU A 61 -4.86 11.89 -31.38
C LEU A 61 -5.15 12.76 -30.14
N VAL A 62 -4.76 12.29 -28.95
CA VAL A 62 -4.83 13.04 -27.69
C VAL A 62 -3.59 13.94 -27.55
N GLU A 63 -2.40 13.44 -27.88
CA GLU A 63 -1.16 14.24 -27.84
C GLU A 63 -1.25 15.55 -28.66
N GLY A 64 -1.83 15.47 -29.86
CA GLY A 64 -1.99 16.64 -30.74
C GLY A 64 -3.06 17.64 -30.29
N ARG A 65 -4.05 17.22 -29.49
CA ARG A 65 -5.14 18.08 -29.01
C ARG A 65 -4.81 18.76 -27.67
N LEU A 66 -3.82 18.25 -26.95
CA LEU A 66 -3.43 18.73 -25.63
C LEU A 66 -2.26 19.73 -25.63
N THR A 67 -1.65 19.99 -26.80
CA THR A 67 -0.42 20.79 -26.93
C THR A 67 -0.64 22.15 -27.61
N GLY A 68 -1.89 22.62 -27.74
CA GLY A 68 -2.27 23.94 -28.31
C GLY A 68 -3.63 24.43 -27.81
N ASP A 69 -4.28 25.38 -28.51
CA ASP A 69 -5.68 25.84 -28.30
C ASP A 69 -6.69 24.75 -28.70
N GLY A 70 -6.51 23.57 -28.11
CA GLY A 70 -7.35 22.41 -28.36
C GLY A 70 -8.75 22.59 -27.76
N PRO A 71 -9.70 21.76 -28.20
CA PRO A 71 -11.04 21.76 -27.66
C PRO A 71 -11.04 21.30 -26.20
N THR A 72 -12.04 21.77 -25.45
CA THR A 72 -12.20 21.57 -24.01
C THR A 72 -11.97 20.12 -23.60
N LEU A 73 -11.18 19.96 -22.54
CA LEU A 73 -10.87 18.67 -21.93
C LEU A 73 -11.85 18.40 -20.79
N HIS A 74 -12.81 17.51 -21.02
CA HIS A 74 -13.75 17.03 -20.02
C HIS A 74 -13.16 15.83 -19.28
N THR A 75 -13.30 15.82 -17.96
CA THR A 75 -12.69 14.81 -17.09
C THR A 75 -13.72 14.10 -16.24
N PHE A 76 -13.51 12.80 -16.08
CA PHE A 76 -14.34 11.91 -15.26
C PHE A 76 -13.45 10.99 -14.43
N ALA A 77 -13.86 10.74 -13.19
CA ALA A 77 -13.29 9.66 -12.37
C ALA A 77 -14.10 8.37 -12.62
N ARG A 78 -13.41 7.25 -12.87
CA ARG A 78 -14.04 5.93 -13.02
C ARG A 78 -14.36 5.34 -11.64
N LEU A 79 -15.62 4.96 -11.44
CA LEU A 79 -16.17 4.31 -10.25
C LEU A 79 -16.67 2.89 -10.62
N PRO A 80 -16.87 1.99 -9.65
CA PRO A 80 -17.51 0.70 -9.89
C PRO A 80 -18.90 0.82 -10.56
N GLU A 81 -19.68 1.81 -10.14
CA GLU A 81 -21.07 2.05 -10.57
C GLU A 81 -21.21 3.01 -11.78
N GLY A 82 -20.11 3.61 -12.26
CA GLY A 82 -20.16 4.54 -13.38
C GLY A 82 -18.98 5.52 -13.46
N CYS A 83 -19.24 6.73 -13.92
CA CYS A 83 -18.23 7.77 -14.12
C CYS A 83 -18.69 9.05 -13.41
N LEU A 84 -17.92 9.50 -12.42
CA LEU A 84 -18.17 10.77 -11.74
C LEU A 84 -17.68 11.93 -12.61
N ALA A 85 -18.57 12.87 -12.95
CA ALA A 85 -18.23 14.07 -13.70
C ALA A 85 -17.38 15.03 -12.86
N LEU A 86 -16.11 15.25 -13.25
CA LEU A 86 -15.18 16.16 -12.57
C LEU A 86 -15.18 17.57 -13.18
N GLY A 87 -15.83 17.75 -14.33
CA GLY A 87 -15.88 19.00 -15.06
C GLY A 87 -14.74 19.10 -16.08
N THR A 88 -14.23 20.32 -16.28
CA THR A 88 -13.16 20.59 -17.23
C THR A 88 -11.80 20.67 -16.53
N ALA A 89 -10.74 20.36 -17.27
CA ALA A 89 -9.39 20.39 -16.75
C ALA A 89 -8.42 20.98 -17.78
N ARG A 90 -7.28 21.47 -17.29
CA ARG A 90 -6.16 21.92 -18.10
C ARG A 90 -4.92 21.07 -17.85
N VAL A 91 -4.11 20.89 -18.89
CA VAL A 91 -2.81 20.22 -18.73
C VAL A 91 -1.85 21.18 -18.03
N THR A 92 -1.27 20.74 -16.92
CA THR A 92 -0.24 21.49 -16.18
C THR A 92 1.15 20.98 -16.47
N GLU A 93 1.31 19.66 -16.62
CA GLU A 93 2.57 19.02 -16.97
C GLU A 93 2.38 17.88 -17.96
N ALA A 94 3.33 17.74 -18.89
CA ALA A 94 3.37 16.66 -19.87
C ALA A 94 4.75 16.01 -19.89
N ALA A 95 4.92 14.88 -19.21
CA ALA A 95 6.20 14.20 -19.13
C ALA A 95 6.40 13.26 -20.33
N ARG A 96 7.50 13.48 -21.06
CA ARG A 96 7.89 12.67 -22.22
C ARG A 96 9.13 11.83 -21.93
N ARG A 97 9.17 10.61 -22.44
CA ARG A 97 10.35 9.74 -22.40
C ARG A 97 10.68 9.27 -23.80
N ARG A 98 11.87 9.61 -24.30
CA ARG A 98 12.32 9.32 -25.67
C ARG A 98 11.31 9.80 -26.74
N GLY A 99 10.78 11.01 -26.56
CA GLY A 99 9.82 11.63 -27.48
C GLY A 99 8.36 11.17 -27.34
N VAL A 100 8.07 10.15 -26.54
CA VAL A 100 6.71 9.62 -26.34
C VAL A 100 6.10 10.19 -25.05
N LEU A 101 4.85 10.65 -25.09
CA LEU A 101 4.15 11.11 -23.88
C LEU A 101 3.89 9.91 -22.95
N LYS A 102 4.29 10.05 -21.69
CA LYS A 102 4.19 8.98 -20.67
C LYS A 102 3.38 9.39 -19.45
N ARG A 103 3.22 10.68 -19.20
CA ARG A 103 2.37 11.19 -18.12
C ARG A 103 1.76 12.53 -18.52
N LEU A 104 0.51 12.72 -18.11
CA LEU A 104 -0.16 14.01 -18.07
C LEU A 104 -0.58 14.28 -16.64
N ASP A 105 -0.18 15.44 -16.13
CA ASP A 105 -0.75 16.00 -14.92
C ASP A 105 -1.75 17.08 -15.35
N LEU A 106 -2.98 16.93 -14.88
CA LEU A 106 -4.12 17.76 -15.21
C LEU A 106 -4.59 18.47 -13.94
N ARG A 107 -5.04 19.71 -14.08
CA ARG A 107 -5.68 20.46 -13.00
C ARG A 107 -7.12 20.77 -13.36
N LEU A 108 -8.05 20.38 -12.49
CA LEU A 108 -9.48 20.66 -12.61
C LEU A 108 -9.72 22.16 -12.50
N ASP A 109 -10.62 22.70 -13.34
CA ASP A 109 -11.01 24.11 -13.28
C ASP A 109 -11.92 24.39 -12.07
N THR A 110 -12.68 23.38 -11.64
CA THR A 110 -13.49 23.43 -10.42
C THR A 110 -13.01 22.34 -9.45
N PRO A 111 -12.51 22.69 -8.26
CA PRO A 111 -12.09 21.71 -7.27
C PRO A 111 -13.21 20.75 -6.87
N LEU A 112 -12.88 19.48 -6.68
CA LEU A 112 -13.78 18.47 -6.18
C LEU A 112 -14.11 18.72 -4.70
N PRO A 113 -15.39 18.75 -4.30
CA PRO A 113 -15.78 18.83 -2.90
C PRO A 113 -15.20 17.69 -2.09
N LYS A 114 -14.74 17.98 -0.86
CA LYS A 114 -14.08 16.99 0.01
C LYS A 114 -14.88 15.70 0.22
N HIS A 115 -16.20 15.78 0.34
CA HIS A 115 -17.04 14.60 0.52
C HIS A 115 -17.08 13.66 -0.70
N LEU A 116 -16.63 14.12 -1.88
CA LEU A 116 -16.56 13.32 -3.10
C LEU A 116 -15.15 12.78 -3.37
N LEU A 117 -14.14 13.19 -2.61
CA LEU A 117 -12.78 12.65 -2.68
C LEU A 117 -12.78 11.15 -2.34
N THR A 118 -13.36 10.81 -1.20
CA THR A 118 -13.54 9.42 -0.74
C THR A 118 -14.33 8.58 -1.74
N VAL A 119 -15.36 9.18 -2.38
CA VAL A 119 -16.20 8.49 -3.39
C VAL A 119 -15.44 8.29 -4.70
N ALA A 120 -14.64 9.28 -5.12
CA ALA A 120 -13.81 9.23 -6.32
C ALA A 120 -12.60 8.30 -6.21
N GLY A 121 -12.44 7.62 -5.06
CA GLY A 121 -11.27 6.79 -4.78
C GLY A 121 -9.98 7.58 -4.72
N THR A 122 -10.03 8.89 -4.41
CA THR A 122 -8.80 9.58 -4.02
C THR A 122 -8.36 8.96 -2.72
N THR A 123 -7.19 8.35 -2.71
CA THR A 123 -6.39 8.21 -1.50
C THR A 123 -6.19 9.62 -0.96
N ASP A 124 -7.09 10.05 -0.08
CA ASP A 124 -6.84 11.22 0.75
C ASP A 124 -5.52 10.94 1.47
N ASP A 125 -4.58 11.85 1.22
CA ASP A 125 -3.28 12.04 1.86
C ASP A 125 -2.05 11.27 1.31
N PRO A 126 -0.99 11.98 0.85
CA PRO A 126 0.36 11.41 0.73
C PRO A 126 1.02 11.07 2.08
N GLY A 127 0.32 11.17 3.23
CA GLY A 127 0.80 10.87 4.58
C GLY A 127 0.92 9.38 4.96
N GLY A 128 0.67 8.46 4.04
CA GLY A 128 0.86 7.04 4.32
C GLY A 128 2.35 6.70 4.46
N ALA A 129 2.75 6.30 5.67
CA ALA A 129 4.13 6.01 6.09
C ALA A 129 4.96 7.16 6.69
N ASP A 130 4.34 8.22 7.20
CA ASP A 130 5.01 9.20 8.08
C ASP A 130 5.57 8.55 9.36
N TRP A 131 4.96 7.44 9.79
CA TRP A 131 5.45 6.62 10.90
C TRP A 131 6.89 6.09 10.69
N LEU A 132 7.37 5.99 9.44
CA LEU A 132 8.75 5.59 9.16
C LEU A 132 9.77 6.63 9.61
N ASP A 133 9.39 7.91 9.63
CA ASP A 133 10.28 9.00 10.00
C ASP A 133 10.49 9.07 11.54
N LEU A 134 9.77 8.24 12.30
CA LEU A 134 9.95 8.03 13.74
C LEU A 134 11.05 7.00 14.06
N LEU A 135 11.60 6.31 13.07
CA LEU A 135 12.56 5.23 13.27
C LEU A 135 14.01 5.69 13.07
N PRO A 136 14.96 5.17 13.88
CA PRO A 136 14.78 4.15 14.92
C PRO A 136 14.36 4.67 16.32
N GLU A 137 14.09 5.96 16.47
CA GLU A 137 13.99 6.64 17.76
C GLU A 137 12.75 6.26 18.60
N ASP A 138 11.60 6.04 17.96
CA ASP A 138 10.33 5.72 18.64
C ASP A 138 9.57 4.60 17.91
N PRO A 139 10.02 3.32 18.04
CA PRO A 139 9.40 2.20 17.34
C PRO A 139 7.96 1.91 17.80
N VAL A 140 7.58 2.34 19.00
CA VAL A 140 6.23 2.12 19.54
C VAL A 140 5.24 3.05 18.87
N LYS A 141 5.55 4.35 18.77
CA LYS A 141 4.72 5.26 17.97
C LYS A 141 4.72 4.90 16.48
N ALA A 142 5.85 4.40 15.96
CA ALA A 142 5.90 3.90 14.60
C ALA A 142 4.95 2.71 14.37
N LEU A 143 4.87 1.78 15.34
CA LEU A 143 3.91 0.68 15.33
C LEU A 143 2.46 1.18 15.41
N GLU A 144 2.15 2.11 16.32
CA GLU A 144 0.82 2.71 16.42
C GLU A 144 0.41 3.37 15.09
N GLY A 145 1.28 4.21 14.51
CA GLY A 145 1.03 4.86 13.22
C GLY A 145 0.83 3.86 12.08
N PHE A 146 1.71 2.87 11.95
CA PHE A 146 1.56 1.82 10.93
C PHE A 146 0.23 1.07 11.05
N VAL A 147 -0.12 0.63 12.26
CA VAL A 147 -1.33 -0.16 12.49
C VAL A 147 -2.59 0.68 12.28
N THR A 148 -2.56 1.96 12.65
CA THR A 148 -3.66 2.89 12.38
C THR A 148 -3.82 3.17 10.89
N ASP A 149 -2.73 3.40 10.16
CA ASP A 149 -2.76 3.63 8.72
C ASP A 149 -3.27 2.40 7.96
N TRP A 150 -2.82 1.21 8.38
CA TRP A 150 -3.10 -0.04 7.67
C TRP A 150 -4.49 -0.61 7.96
N TYR A 151 -4.90 -0.61 9.23
CA TYR A 151 -6.13 -1.28 9.70
C TYR A 151 -7.20 -0.30 10.21
N GLY A 152 -6.95 1.01 10.21
CA GLY A 152 -7.84 2.03 10.76
C GLY A 152 -7.71 2.21 12.27
N GLU A 153 -8.65 2.90 12.92
CA GLU A 153 -8.67 3.09 14.38
C GLU A 153 -9.05 1.81 15.14
N ALA A 154 -8.44 1.58 16.31
CA ALA A 154 -8.70 0.39 17.11
C ALA A 154 -10.15 0.38 17.63
N PRO A 155 -10.85 -0.76 17.59
CA PRO A 155 -12.17 -0.88 18.20
C PRO A 155 -12.13 -0.50 19.69
N ALA A 156 -13.11 0.28 20.15
CA ALA A 156 -13.21 0.63 21.55
C ALA A 156 -13.49 -0.63 22.39
N GLY A 157 -12.58 -0.96 23.33
CA GLY A 157 -12.74 -2.11 24.23
C GLY A 157 -11.54 -3.06 24.33
N ALA A 158 -10.32 -2.60 24.03
CA ALA A 158 -9.11 -3.40 24.21
C ALA A 158 -9.03 -3.97 25.65
N PRO A 159 -8.65 -5.25 25.82
CA PRO A 159 -8.54 -5.86 27.13
C PRO A 159 -7.56 -5.07 28.02
N PRO A 160 -7.82 -5.03 29.34
CA PRO A 160 -6.96 -4.30 30.26
C PRO A 160 -5.52 -4.84 30.19
N PRO A 161 -4.50 -3.98 30.39
CA PRO A 161 -3.11 -4.42 30.42
C PRO A 161 -2.92 -5.51 31.48
N VAL A 162 -2.11 -6.52 31.17
CA VAL A 162 -1.67 -7.47 32.19
C VAL A 162 -0.57 -6.81 33.01
N ASP A 163 -0.69 -6.88 34.34
CA ASP A 163 0.30 -6.32 35.26
C ASP A 163 1.70 -6.88 34.97
N GLY A 164 2.70 -5.99 34.96
CA GLY A 164 4.10 -6.34 34.72
C GLY A 164 4.50 -6.49 33.24
N GLN A 165 3.61 -6.22 32.28
CA GLN A 165 4.00 -6.15 30.86
C GLN A 165 4.90 -4.95 30.55
N PRO A 166 5.95 -5.11 29.73
CA PRO A 166 6.69 -3.97 29.19
C PRO A 166 5.81 -3.13 28.26
N GLU A 167 6.12 -1.85 28.15
CA GLU A 167 5.31 -0.88 27.40
C GLU A 167 5.06 -1.28 25.94
N PRO A 168 6.06 -1.78 25.17
CA PRO A 168 5.82 -2.18 23.79
C PRO A 168 4.82 -3.31 23.63
N LEU A 169 4.84 -4.29 24.55
CA LEU A 169 3.91 -5.41 24.52
C LEU A 169 2.48 -4.96 24.87
N ARG A 170 2.34 -4.01 25.80
CA ARG A 170 1.03 -3.39 26.10
C ARG A 170 0.49 -2.62 24.90
N ALA A 171 1.34 -1.86 24.21
CA ALA A 171 0.95 -1.13 23.00
C ALA A 171 0.49 -2.11 21.91
N PHE A 172 1.26 -3.18 21.66
CA PHE A 172 0.90 -4.21 20.70
C PHE A 172 -0.43 -4.90 21.04
N HIS A 173 -0.66 -5.32 22.29
CA HIS A 173 -1.94 -5.93 22.69
C HIS A 173 -3.11 -4.96 22.58
N ARG A 174 -2.90 -3.67 22.87
CA ARG A 174 -3.94 -2.64 22.70
C ARG A 174 -4.33 -2.49 21.23
N LEU A 175 -3.34 -2.45 20.35
CA LEU A 175 -3.55 -2.35 18.90
C LEU A 175 -4.18 -3.63 18.31
N ALA A 176 -3.89 -4.78 18.90
CA ALA A 176 -4.48 -6.07 18.52
C ALA A 176 -5.89 -6.29 19.06
N GLY A 177 -6.31 -5.54 20.08
CA GLY A 177 -7.59 -5.71 20.75
C GLY A 177 -8.77 -5.68 19.76
N GLY A 178 -9.40 -6.83 19.56
CA GLY A 178 -10.57 -6.97 18.67
C GLY A 178 -10.25 -7.11 17.18
N ARG A 179 -8.99 -7.37 16.79
CA ARG A 179 -8.54 -7.52 15.40
C ARG A 179 -7.93 -8.91 15.14
N PRO A 180 -8.73 -9.92 14.80
CA PRO A 180 -8.21 -11.24 14.46
C PRO A 180 -7.22 -11.18 13.29
N GLU A 181 -7.41 -10.28 12.31
CA GLU A 181 -6.50 -10.08 11.18
C GLU A 181 -5.08 -9.59 11.55
N PHE A 182 -4.90 -9.01 12.73
CA PHE A 182 -3.61 -8.52 13.22
C PHE A 182 -2.95 -9.50 14.21
N TYR A 183 -3.76 -10.31 14.89
CA TYR A 183 -3.31 -11.19 15.97
C TYR A 183 -3.26 -12.67 15.55
N ASP A 184 -4.23 -13.15 14.77
CA ASP A 184 -4.30 -14.54 14.32
C ASP A 184 -3.35 -14.77 13.14
N GLY A 185 -2.50 -15.80 13.24
CA GLY A 185 -1.54 -16.14 12.18
C GLY A 185 -0.39 -17.01 12.66
N SER A 186 0.70 -17.00 11.91
CA SER A 186 1.82 -17.95 12.04
C SER A 186 2.64 -17.79 13.34
N LEU A 187 2.49 -16.67 14.04
CA LEU A 187 3.11 -16.40 15.33
C LEU A 187 2.06 -15.84 16.31
N GLN A 188 1.88 -16.49 17.44
CA GLN A 188 0.97 -16.05 18.49
C GLN A 188 1.75 -15.26 19.53
N VAL A 189 1.41 -13.99 19.72
CA VAL A 189 1.99 -13.14 20.79
C VAL A 189 1.08 -13.29 22.00
N HIS A 190 1.61 -13.66 23.15
CA HIS A 190 0.85 -13.81 24.39
C HIS A 190 1.74 -13.49 25.59
N GLN A 191 1.34 -13.80 26.81
CA GLN A 191 2.26 -13.79 27.94
C GLN A 191 1.98 -14.97 28.85
N ARG A 192 3.04 -15.73 29.15
CA ARG A 192 3.02 -16.82 30.12
C ARG A 192 4.15 -16.61 31.14
N PRO A 193 3.86 -16.77 32.45
CA PRO A 193 4.88 -16.68 33.49
C PRO A 193 6.02 -17.67 33.25
N GLY A 194 7.25 -17.23 33.51
CA GLY A 194 8.47 -18.02 33.38
C GLY A 194 9.71 -17.16 33.66
N ASP A 195 10.85 -17.81 33.84
CA ASP A 195 12.17 -17.17 33.90
C ASP A 195 13.14 -17.87 32.93
N PRO A 196 13.38 -17.31 31.73
CA PRO A 196 12.81 -16.07 31.18
C PRO A 196 11.33 -16.19 30.80
N LEU A 197 10.65 -15.05 30.69
CA LEU A 197 9.22 -14.93 30.42
C LEU A 197 8.93 -15.26 28.96
N VAL A 198 7.90 -16.08 28.70
CA VAL A 198 7.48 -16.45 27.33
C VAL A 198 6.39 -15.50 26.86
N PHE A 199 6.63 -14.80 25.75
CA PHE A 199 5.69 -13.81 25.22
C PHE A 199 5.17 -14.14 23.81
N GLY A 200 5.50 -15.31 23.29
CA GLY A 200 4.89 -15.80 22.06
C GLY A 200 5.40 -17.16 21.65
N GLU A 201 4.75 -17.74 20.65
CA GLU A 201 5.11 -19.03 20.07
C GLU A 201 4.75 -19.07 18.58
N SER A 202 5.50 -19.84 17.79
CA SER A 202 5.07 -20.12 16.42
C SER A 202 3.82 -21.01 16.43
N GLY A 203 2.92 -20.79 15.48
CA GLY A 203 1.64 -21.50 15.41
C GLY A 203 1.78 -23.02 15.19
N ASP A 204 2.96 -23.49 14.77
CA ASP A 204 3.32 -24.89 14.63
C ASP A 204 4.13 -25.45 15.83
N GLY A 205 4.43 -24.61 16.82
CA GLY A 205 5.22 -24.96 18.00
C GLY A 205 6.73 -25.11 17.76
N THR A 206 7.24 -24.75 16.57
CA THR A 206 8.68 -24.81 16.22
C THR A 206 9.56 -23.98 17.16
N PHE A 207 9.09 -22.81 17.63
CA PHE A 207 9.85 -22.01 18.59
C PHE A 207 8.97 -21.17 19.53
N GLU A 208 9.54 -20.80 20.68
CA GLU A 208 8.99 -19.82 21.62
C GLU A 208 9.80 -18.52 21.58
N LEU A 209 9.12 -17.40 21.88
CA LEU A 209 9.73 -16.09 22.08
C LEU A 209 9.86 -15.79 23.56
N LEU A 210 11.06 -15.40 23.97
CA LEU A 210 11.42 -15.13 25.35
C LEU A 210 11.87 -13.69 25.54
N MET A 211 11.60 -13.15 26.72
CA MET A 211 12.11 -11.86 27.16
C MET A 211 12.46 -11.85 28.65
N GLU A 212 13.30 -10.90 29.05
CA GLU A 212 13.60 -10.62 30.46
C GLU A 212 12.39 -9.94 31.12
N ALA A 213 12.06 -10.37 32.34
CA ALA A 213 10.99 -9.75 33.13
C ALA A 213 11.46 -8.43 33.76
N GLY A 214 10.59 -7.43 33.79
CA GLY A 214 10.82 -6.17 34.52
C GLY A 214 11.67 -5.10 33.79
N ALA A 215 12.16 -5.38 32.58
CA ALA A 215 12.78 -4.37 31.73
C ALA A 215 11.74 -3.66 30.85
N ASP A 216 11.89 -2.36 30.61
CA ASP A 216 10.92 -1.55 29.84
C ASP A 216 10.88 -1.91 28.35
N ASP A 217 12.06 -2.13 27.75
CA ASP A 217 12.22 -2.59 26.36
C ASP A 217 13.25 -3.74 26.31
N PRO A 218 12.82 -4.97 26.65
CA PRO A 218 13.71 -6.11 26.85
C PRO A 218 14.29 -6.64 25.53
N HIS A 219 15.36 -7.44 25.66
CA HIS A 219 15.83 -8.26 24.55
C HIS A 219 14.89 -9.43 24.26
N VAL A 220 14.70 -9.72 22.97
CA VAL A 220 13.93 -10.86 22.48
C VAL A 220 14.86 -12.02 22.16
N TYR A 221 14.45 -13.24 22.50
CA TYR A 221 15.18 -14.47 22.20
C TYR A 221 14.24 -15.51 21.61
N TYR A 222 14.76 -16.32 20.70
CA TYR A 222 14.09 -17.51 20.18
C TYR A 222 14.57 -18.76 20.92
N ARG A 223 13.65 -19.57 21.45
CA ARG A 223 13.94 -20.91 21.96
C ARG A 223 13.41 -21.93 20.96
N GLY A 224 14.26 -22.83 20.47
CA GLY A 224 13.90 -23.86 19.49
C GLY A 224 14.56 -23.71 18.13
N LEU A 225 15.03 -22.51 17.76
CA LEU A 225 15.76 -22.28 16.49
C LEU A 225 17.25 -22.69 16.53
N SER A 226 17.79 -22.94 17.72
CA SER A 226 19.15 -23.44 17.95
C SER A 226 19.27 -24.09 19.33
N ASP A 227 20.39 -24.77 19.60
CA ASP A 227 20.67 -25.45 20.87
C ASP A 227 20.62 -24.51 22.09
N GLN A 228 20.89 -23.23 21.89
CA GLN A 228 20.76 -22.18 22.90
C GLN A 228 19.75 -21.13 22.45
N PRO A 229 19.13 -20.38 23.39
CA PRO A 229 18.26 -19.26 23.04
C PRO A 229 18.98 -18.24 22.13
N LEU A 230 18.46 -18.08 20.92
CA LEU A 230 19.03 -17.19 19.92
C LEU A 230 18.52 -15.77 20.12
N ARG A 231 19.41 -14.86 20.49
CA ARG A 231 19.08 -13.44 20.69
C ARG A 231 18.76 -12.73 19.37
N GLU A 232 17.63 -12.06 19.32
CA GLU A 232 17.27 -11.16 18.22
C GLU A 232 18.14 -9.90 18.24
N ARG A 233 18.29 -9.29 17.06
CA ARG A 233 19.11 -8.09 16.84
C ARG A 233 18.45 -6.89 17.48
N GLU A 234 17.15 -6.70 17.24
CA GLU A 234 16.36 -5.61 17.79
C GLU A 234 15.77 -5.95 19.16
N ARG A 235 15.46 -4.89 19.91
CA ARG A 235 14.70 -4.99 21.18
C ARG A 235 13.21 -5.16 20.90
N LEU A 236 12.45 -5.46 21.94
CA LEU A 236 11.03 -5.76 21.86
C LEU A 236 10.23 -4.72 21.06
N SER A 237 10.47 -3.43 21.28
CA SER A 237 9.80 -2.32 20.58
C SER A 237 9.91 -2.42 19.05
N ALA A 238 11.14 -2.43 18.52
CA ALA A 238 11.40 -2.57 17.09
C ALA A 238 11.07 -3.98 16.56
N TYR A 239 11.18 -5.01 17.39
CA TYR A 239 10.79 -6.38 17.04
C TYR A 239 9.30 -6.47 16.69
N LEU A 240 8.43 -5.90 17.52
CA LEU A 240 6.97 -5.96 17.32
C LEU A 240 6.53 -5.20 16.05
N LEU A 241 7.18 -4.09 15.72
CA LEU A 241 6.98 -3.41 14.43
C LEU A 241 7.42 -4.26 13.24
N LEU A 242 8.63 -4.82 13.29
CA LEU A 242 9.15 -5.69 12.23
C LEU A 242 8.28 -6.93 12.04
N LEU A 243 7.77 -7.48 13.13
CA LEU A 243 6.81 -8.58 13.12
C LEU A 243 5.53 -8.18 12.38
N ALA A 244 4.90 -7.05 12.75
CA ALA A 244 3.70 -6.56 12.09
C ALA A 244 3.89 -6.36 10.57
N LEU A 245 5.00 -5.74 10.17
CA LEU A 245 5.32 -5.52 8.75
C LEU A 245 5.56 -6.84 7.99
N THR A 246 6.26 -7.78 8.62
CA THR A 246 6.54 -9.09 8.02
C THR A 246 5.24 -9.87 7.82
N ARG A 247 4.33 -9.84 8.80
CA ARG A 247 3.03 -10.51 8.71
C ARG A 247 2.17 -9.93 7.61
N VAL A 248 2.08 -8.60 7.51
CA VAL A 248 1.34 -7.96 6.43
C VAL A 248 1.83 -8.39 5.04
N ALA A 249 3.13 -8.63 4.87
CA ALA A 249 3.69 -9.07 3.60
C ALA A 249 3.59 -10.59 3.35
N MET A 250 3.68 -11.41 4.40
CA MET A 250 3.90 -12.85 4.29
C MET A 250 2.72 -13.72 4.73
N ASP A 251 1.98 -13.30 5.75
CA ASP A 251 0.83 -14.08 6.22
C ASP A 251 -0.30 -13.93 5.20
N ARG A 252 -0.99 -15.05 4.92
CA ARG A 252 -2.22 -15.00 4.12
C ARG A 252 -3.27 -14.29 4.97
N PRO A 253 -3.78 -13.12 4.54
CA PRO A 253 -4.83 -12.47 5.29
C PRO A 253 -6.11 -13.31 5.24
N PRO A 254 -7.04 -13.12 6.19
CA PRO A 254 -8.42 -13.55 6.01
C PRO A 254 -8.96 -13.04 4.67
N GLU A 255 -9.86 -13.80 4.01
CA GLU A 255 -10.39 -13.44 2.69
C GLU A 255 -10.82 -11.96 2.64
N GLY A 256 -10.21 -11.19 1.72
CA GLY A 256 -10.60 -9.81 1.42
C GLY A 256 -9.87 -8.69 2.19
N LEU A 257 -8.87 -8.97 3.03
CA LEU A 257 -8.30 -7.95 3.94
C LEU A 257 -6.92 -7.38 3.56
N ALA A 258 -6.13 -8.07 2.74
CA ALA A 258 -4.91 -7.50 2.12
C ALA A 258 -4.45 -8.34 0.91
N PRO A 259 -4.71 -7.94 -0.34
CA PRO A 259 -4.20 -8.69 -1.47
C PRO A 259 -2.67 -8.62 -1.51
N GLY A 260 -2.04 -9.68 -2.00
CA GLY A 260 -0.60 -9.82 -1.93
C GLY A 260 -0.12 -11.11 -2.55
N GLY A 261 1.18 -11.34 -2.49
CA GLY A 261 1.76 -12.54 -3.07
C GLY A 261 3.24 -12.71 -2.85
N MET A 262 3.71 -13.90 -3.18
CA MET A 262 5.11 -14.25 -3.23
C MET A 262 5.54 -14.49 -4.68
N ALA A 263 6.67 -13.93 -5.06
CA ALA A 263 7.31 -14.17 -6.35
C ALA A 263 8.82 -14.29 -6.21
N PHE A 264 9.44 -14.98 -7.18
CA PHE A 264 10.87 -14.85 -7.42
C PHE A 264 11.09 -13.72 -8.43
N ALA A 265 11.92 -12.76 -8.07
CA ALA A 265 12.22 -11.58 -8.86
C ALA A 265 13.72 -11.52 -9.17
N ASP A 266 14.09 -11.18 -10.40
CA ASP A 266 15.49 -10.82 -10.69
C ASP A 266 15.85 -9.46 -10.04
N ARG A 267 17.13 -9.09 -10.09
CA ARG A 267 17.61 -7.82 -9.51
C ARG A 267 16.91 -6.58 -10.08
N ALA A 268 16.57 -6.56 -11.37
CA ALA A 268 15.91 -5.43 -12.00
C ALA A 268 14.43 -5.34 -11.61
N GLN A 269 13.76 -6.49 -11.48
CA GLN A 269 12.39 -6.60 -10.99
C GLN A 269 12.32 -6.20 -9.52
N ALA A 270 13.19 -6.73 -8.65
CA ALA A 270 13.26 -6.35 -7.23
C ALA A 270 13.44 -4.82 -7.06
N ARG A 271 14.34 -4.20 -7.85
CA ARG A 271 14.51 -2.74 -7.85
C ARG A 271 13.25 -1.98 -8.25
N ARG A 272 12.46 -2.49 -9.20
CA ARG A 272 11.20 -1.87 -9.62
C ARG A 272 10.11 -2.00 -8.55
N ILE A 273 10.07 -3.12 -7.84
CA ILE A 273 9.12 -3.36 -6.75
C ILE A 273 9.36 -2.35 -5.61
N VAL A 274 10.62 -2.15 -5.21
CA VAL A 274 10.97 -1.31 -4.06
C VAL A 274 11.18 0.17 -4.39
N ALA A 275 11.31 0.53 -5.68
CA ALA A 275 11.52 1.92 -6.10
C ALA A 275 10.52 2.96 -5.54
N PRO A 276 9.20 2.65 -5.38
CA PRO A 276 8.25 3.59 -4.78
C PRO A 276 8.20 3.50 -3.24
N LEU A 277 8.98 2.63 -2.61
CA LEU A 277 8.91 2.33 -1.18
C LEU A 277 10.13 2.89 -0.44
N LYS A 278 9.94 3.27 0.82
CA LYS A 278 11.04 3.61 1.74
C LYS A 278 11.54 2.33 2.41
N ARG A 279 12.87 2.21 2.56
CA ARG A 279 13.46 1.11 3.32
C ARG A 279 13.25 1.33 4.81
N VAL A 280 12.81 0.32 5.54
CA VAL A 280 12.70 0.37 7.01
C VAL A 280 14.11 0.38 7.61
N PRO A 281 14.49 1.39 8.43
CA PRO A 281 15.86 1.56 8.92
C PRO A 281 16.17 0.71 10.16
N LEU A 282 15.68 -0.54 10.21
CA LEU A 282 15.89 -1.50 11.29
C LEU A 282 16.62 -2.74 10.78
N ARG A 283 17.23 -3.50 11.69
CA ARG A 283 17.86 -4.78 11.33
C ARG A 283 16.77 -5.84 11.14
N PRO A 284 16.81 -6.63 10.05
CA PRO A 284 15.77 -7.61 9.76
C PRO A 284 15.70 -8.69 10.84
N LEU A 285 14.51 -9.24 11.03
CA LEU A 285 14.28 -10.38 11.92
C LEU A 285 15.15 -11.57 11.52
N ARG A 286 15.54 -12.40 12.48
CA ARG A 286 16.24 -13.66 12.22
C ARG A 286 15.34 -14.72 11.62
N TRP A 287 14.05 -14.70 11.97
CA TRP A 287 13.01 -15.57 11.46
C TRP A 287 11.89 -14.73 10.80
N PRO A 288 11.32 -15.13 9.66
CA PRO A 288 11.59 -16.35 8.90
C PRO A 288 12.90 -16.32 8.09
N CYS A 289 13.46 -15.13 7.81
CA CYS A 289 14.67 -15.02 7.00
C CYS A 289 15.62 -13.91 7.49
N ALA A 290 16.78 -14.32 8.01
CA ALA A 290 17.78 -13.43 8.63
C ALA A 290 18.46 -12.40 7.71
N ARG A 291 18.25 -12.47 6.39
CA ARG A 291 18.90 -11.64 5.37
C ARG A 291 17.92 -10.82 4.52
N THR A 292 16.69 -10.66 4.98
CA THR A 292 15.69 -9.86 4.27
C THR A 292 15.91 -8.37 4.42
N ARG A 293 15.25 -7.59 3.57
CA ARG A 293 15.09 -6.15 3.69
C ARG A 293 13.61 -5.83 3.60
N ILE A 294 13.12 -5.04 4.53
CA ILE A 294 11.72 -4.60 4.56
C ILE A 294 11.63 -3.20 3.97
N TYR A 295 10.65 -3.00 3.11
CA TYR A 295 10.31 -1.73 2.50
C TYR A 295 8.82 -1.46 2.74
N ALA A 296 8.48 -0.22 3.02
CA ALA A 296 7.10 0.19 3.25
C ALA A 296 6.80 1.49 2.49
N GLY A 297 5.55 1.61 2.07
CA GLY A 297 4.95 2.82 1.54
C GLY A 297 3.50 2.93 2.02
N PRO A 298 2.73 3.90 1.51
CA PRO A 298 1.38 4.18 1.96
C PRO A 298 0.45 2.96 2.03
N ASP A 299 0.48 2.14 0.97
CA ASP A 299 -0.46 1.02 0.79
C ASP A 299 0.25 -0.29 0.50
N THR A 300 1.56 -0.38 0.69
CA THR A 300 2.34 -1.55 0.28
C THR A 300 3.51 -1.79 1.23
N VAL A 301 3.64 -3.04 1.68
CA VAL A 301 4.82 -3.54 2.39
C VAL A 301 5.45 -4.63 1.54
N ALA A 302 6.77 -4.57 1.37
CA ALA A 302 7.54 -5.57 0.65
C ALA A 302 8.68 -6.11 1.52
N VAL A 303 8.80 -7.44 1.56
CA VAL A 303 9.94 -8.14 2.17
C VAL A 303 10.74 -8.77 1.04
N VAL A 304 11.99 -8.35 0.88
CA VAL A 304 12.89 -8.82 -0.18
C VAL A 304 14.01 -9.64 0.46
N GLY A 305 14.21 -10.85 -0.02
CA GLY A 305 15.29 -11.76 0.40
C GLY A 305 16.70 -11.24 0.10
N ALA A 306 17.68 -12.10 0.38
CA ALA A 306 19.10 -11.80 0.18
C ALA A 306 19.45 -11.61 -1.31
N ASP A 307 20.54 -10.88 -1.56
CA ASP A 307 21.10 -10.56 -2.89
C ASP A 307 22.25 -11.52 -3.27
N ASP A 308 22.29 -12.71 -2.67
CA ASP A 308 23.36 -13.69 -2.85
C ASP A 308 23.07 -14.72 -3.95
N ALA A 309 21.88 -14.69 -4.55
CA ALA A 309 21.48 -15.50 -5.69
C ALA A 309 21.00 -14.63 -6.87
N ASP A 310 20.95 -15.21 -8.08
CA ASP A 310 20.42 -14.54 -9.29
C ASP A 310 18.94 -14.13 -9.15
N TRP A 311 18.25 -14.66 -8.15
CA TRP A 311 16.83 -14.45 -7.87
C TRP A 311 16.62 -14.08 -6.40
N PHE A 312 15.71 -13.15 -6.19
CA PHE A 312 15.25 -12.69 -4.90
C PHE A 312 13.87 -13.28 -4.63
N GLU A 313 13.70 -13.88 -3.47
CA GLU A 313 12.37 -14.14 -2.94
C GLU A 313 11.75 -12.82 -2.48
N VAL A 314 10.57 -12.49 -3.00
CA VAL A 314 9.88 -11.24 -2.68
C VAL A 314 8.46 -11.53 -2.23
N TYR A 315 8.12 -11.03 -1.06
CA TYR A 315 6.77 -11.02 -0.52
C TYR A 315 6.23 -9.60 -0.57
N VAL A 316 4.98 -9.44 -1.00
CA VAL A 316 4.31 -8.15 -1.03
C VAL A 316 2.92 -8.27 -0.45
N GLY A 317 2.60 -7.41 0.51
CA GLY A 317 1.25 -7.16 0.99
C GLY A 317 0.81 -5.75 0.60
N ALA A 318 -0.44 -5.62 0.18
CA ALA A 318 -1.04 -4.33 -0.11
C ALA A 318 -2.35 -4.14 0.66
N ARG A 319 -2.63 -2.89 1.03
CA ARG A 319 -3.90 -2.51 1.65
C ARG A 319 -5.04 -2.45 0.61
N ASP A 320 -4.74 -1.99 -0.59
CA ASP A 320 -5.68 -1.88 -1.71
C ASP A 320 -5.23 -2.77 -2.90
N PRO A 321 -6.10 -3.64 -3.45
CA PRO A 321 -5.87 -4.34 -4.73
C PRO A 321 -5.29 -3.47 -5.86
N ALA A 322 -5.69 -2.20 -5.93
CA ALA A 322 -5.20 -1.25 -6.92
C ALA A 322 -3.69 -1.02 -6.81
N ALA A 323 -3.10 -1.08 -5.61
CA ALA A 323 -1.66 -0.91 -5.40
C ALA A 323 -0.86 -2.03 -6.09
N LEU A 324 -1.42 -3.23 -6.21
CA LEU A 324 -0.78 -4.37 -6.87
C LEU A 324 -0.85 -4.32 -8.41
N ARG A 325 -1.68 -3.43 -9.00
CA ARG A 325 -1.79 -3.30 -10.47
C ARG A 325 -0.44 -2.97 -11.12
N ARG A 326 0.41 -2.21 -10.42
CA ARG A 326 1.77 -1.90 -10.89
C ARG A 326 2.64 -3.15 -10.93
N LEU A 327 2.51 -4.03 -9.93
CA LEU A 327 3.32 -5.24 -9.81
C LEU A 327 2.96 -6.29 -10.86
N ARG A 328 1.67 -6.38 -11.25
CA ARG A 328 1.23 -7.20 -12.40
C ARG A 328 1.98 -6.87 -13.70
N ARG A 329 2.36 -5.61 -13.91
CA ARG A 329 3.08 -5.16 -15.13
C ARG A 329 4.58 -5.46 -15.11
N ILE A 330 5.12 -5.88 -13.96
CA ILE A 330 6.55 -6.20 -13.81
C ILE A 330 6.87 -7.60 -14.41
N GLY A 331 5.85 -8.40 -14.69
CA GLY A 331 6.00 -9.74 -15.27
C GLY A 331 6.65 -10.71 -14.29
N LEU A 332 6.24 -10.65 -13.02
CA LEU A 332 6.68 -11.55 -11.97
C LEU A 332 6.02 -12.91 -12.15
N ASP A 333 6.79 -13.98 -11.96
CA ASP A 333 6.25 -15.33 -11.83
C ASP A 333 5.82 -15.54 -10.38
N TRP A 334 4.55 -15.25 -10.12
CA TRP A 334 3.99 -15.35 -8.78
C TRP A 334 3.75 -16.81 -8.42
N ALA A 335 4.38 -17.28 -7.35
CA ALA A 335 4.08 -18.58 -6.78
C ALA A 335 2.72 -18.58 -6.06
N SER A 336 2.31 -17.42 -5.53
CA SER A 336 0.97 -17.14 -5.01
C SER A 336 0.63 -15.67 -5.25
N PHE A 337 -0.60 -15.37 -5.69
CA PHE A 337 -1.06 -14.00 -5.89
C PHE A 337 -2.58 -13.88 -5.73
N GLU A 338 -3.01 -13.17 -4.70
CA GLU A 338 -4.39 -12.76 -4.49
C GLU A 338 -4.52 -11.28 -4.79
N SER A 339 -5.62 -10.90 -5.45
CA SER A 339 -5.66 -9.65 -6.21
C SER A 339 -7.03 -9.02 -6.31
#